data_AF-C3QR32-F1
#
_entry.id   AF-C3QR32-F1
#
_cell.length_a   1.000
_cell.length_b   1.000
_cell.length_c   1.000
_cell.angle_alpha   90.00
_cell.angle_beta   90.00
_cell.angle_gamma   90.00
#
_symmetry.space_group_name_H-M   'P 1'
#
loop_
_entity.id
_entity.type
_entity.pdbx_description
1 polymer ?
#
loop_
_entity_poly.entity_id
_entity_poly.type
_entity_poly.pdbx_seq_one_letter_code
_entity_poly.pdbx_strand_id
1 'polypeptide(L)' 'MNVYISGCPIPFHDLIEVFEYLRSLSPWLLYQYQFLDIVVNGVPRMYIMILYVNNVYNITYVCYH' A
#
# COMPACT_ATOMS: atom_id res chain seq x y z
N MET A 1 -12.47 10.36 -5.87
CA MET A 1 -11.99 8.98 -6.06
C MET A 1 -11.74 8.45 -4.67
N ASN A 2 -12.35 7.33 -4.29
CA ASN A 2 -12.15 6.79 -2.95
C ASN A 2 -11.02 5.77 -3.02
N VAL A 3 -9.87 6.09 -2.43
CA VAL A 3 -8.73 5.18 -2.33
C VAL A 3 -8.53 4.81 -0.87
N TYR A 4 -8.40 3.53 -0.57
CA TYR A 4 -8.07 3.05 0.77
C TYR A 4 -7.31 1.74 0.69
N ILE A 5 -6.58 1.43 1.76
CA ILE A 5 -5.97 0.11 1.93
C ILE A 5 -6.96 -0.74 2.75
N SER A 6 -7.22 -1.97 2.32
CA SER A 6 -8.10 -2.90 3.04
C SER A 6 -7.63 -3.07 4.49
N GLY A 7 -8.54 -2.92 5.47
CA GLY A 7 -8.20 -2.97 6.89
C GLY A 7 -7.49 -1.73 7.46
N CYS A 8 -7.19 -0.73 6.63
CA CYS A 8 -6.69 0.57 7.08
C CYS A 8 -7.88 1.55 7.22
N PRO A 9 -8.08 2.19 8.39
CA PRO A 9 -9.18 3.13 8.58
C PRO A 9 -8.96 4.49 7.90
N ILE A 10 -7.76 4.72 7.35
CA ILE A 10 -7.37 6.00 6.74
C ILE A 10 -7.79 6.01 5.27
N PRO A 11 -8.64 6.96 4.85
CA PRO A 11 -8.89 7.21 3.44
C PRO A 11 -7.76 8.03 2.82
N PHE A 12 -7.50 7.81 1.53
CA PHE A 12 -6.52 8.54 0.72
C PHE A 12 -7.22 9.21 -0.47
N HIS A 13 -6.70 10.37 -0.87
CA HIS A 13 -7.17 11.17 -1.99
C HIS A 13 -6.85 10.50 -3.34
N ASP A 14 -5.67 9.90 -3.45
CA ASP A 14 -5.20 9.20 -4.64
C ASP A 14 -4.18 8.09 -4.33
N LEU A 15 -3.66 7.44 -5.38
CA LEU A 15 -2.66 6.38 -5.24
C LEU A 15 -1.28 6.92 -4.81
N ILE A 16 -0.95 8.17 -5.13
CA ILE A 16 0.35 8.77 -4.78
C ILE A 16 0.42 8.90 -3.26
N GLU A 17 -0.63 9.43 -2.64
CA GLU A 17 -0.72 9.61 -1.19
C GLU A 17 -0.60 8.27 -0.43
N VAL A 18 -1.13 7.17 -0.99
CA VAL A 18 -0.95 5.82 -0.43
C VAL A 18 0.54 5.47 -0.32
N PHE A 19 1.32 5.68 -1.39
CA PHE A 19 2.75 5.33 -1.39
C PHE A 19 3.59 6.32 -0.57
N GLU A 20 3.23 7.60 -0.53
CA GLU A 20 3.85 8.57 0.36
C GLU A 20 3.63 8.21 1.83
N TYR A 21 2.41 7.82 2.20
CA TYR A 21 2.09 7.32 3.53
C TYR A 21 2.93 6.10 3.88
N LEU A 22 2.93 5.06 3.03
CA LEU A 22 3.71 3.84 3.27
C LEU A 22 5.21 4.15 3.41
N ARG A 23 5.76 5.07 2.59
CA ARG A 23 7.16 5.48 2.66
C ARG A 23 7.52 6.23 3.95
N SER A 24 6.54 6.88 4.59
CA SER A 24 6.75 7.58 5.86
C SER A 24 6.84 6.63 7.07
N LEU A 25 6.42 5.37 6.91
CA LEU A 25 6.39 4.39 7.99
C LEU A 25 7.77 3.81 8.30
N SER A 26 7.95 3.44 9.57
CA SER A 26 9.07 2.59 9.98
C SER A 26 8.90 1.18 9.40
N PRO A 27 9.99 0.42 9.19
CA PRO A 27 9.90 -0.91 8.59
C PRO A 27 8.96 -1.88 9.31
N TRP A 28 8.86 -1.82 10.65
CA TRP A 28 7.96 -2.69 11.41
C TRP A 28 6.49 -2.41 11.08
N LEU A 29 6.11 -1.13 10.98
CA LEU A 29 4.75 -0.73 10.63
C LEU A 29 4.46 -1.05 9.18
N LEU A 30 5.44 -0.82 8.29
CA LEU A 30 5.31 -1.08 6.87
C LEU A 30 4.86 -2.53 6.60
N TYR A 31 5.47 -3.52 7.27
CA TYR A 31 5.12 -4.93 7.11
C TYR A 31 3.67 -5.30 7.48
N GLN A 32 2.98 -4.48 8.27
CA GLN A 32 1.55 -4.70 8.56
C GLN A 32 0.67 -4.53 7.30
N TYR A 33 1.20 -3.85 6.29
CA TYR A 33 0.52 -3.58 5.02
C TYR A 33 0.84 -4.60 3.92
N GLN A 34 1.71 -5.59 4.19
CA GLN A 34 2.05 -6.65 3.23
C GLN A 34 0.77 -7.40 2.79
N PHE A 35 0.60 -7.55 1.49
CA PHE A 35 -0.53 -8.25 0.85
C PHE A 35 -1.91 -7.61 1.05
N LEU A 36 -1.99 -6.42 1.65
CA LEU A 36 -3.26 -5.69 1.73
C LEU A 36 -3.61 -5.06 0.39
N ASP A 37 -4.90 -5.08 0.07
CA ASP A 37 -5.43 -4.51 -1.17
C ASP A 37 -5.48 -2.99 -1.10
N ILE A 38 -5.02 -2.34 -2.16
CA ILE A 38 -5.38 -0.96 -2.49
C ILE A 38 -6.69 -1.01 -3.29
N VAL A 39 -7.73 -0.45 -2.68
CA VAL A 39 -9.08 -0.43 -3.21
C VAL A 39 -9.37 0.95 -3.79
N VAL A 40 -9.80 0.98 -5.05
CA VAL A 40 -10.17 2.21 -5.75
C VAL A 40 -11.64 2.16 -6.12
N ASN A 41 -12.42 3.11 -5.58
CA ASN A 41 -13.87 3.21 -5.73
C ASN A 41 -14.58 1.88 -5.35
N GLY A 42 -14.11 1.22 -4.30
CA GLY A 42 -14.70 -0.04 -3.80
C GLY A 42 -14.26 -1.30 -4.54
N VAL A 43 -13.41 -1.21 -5.56
CA VAL A 43 -12.87 -2.36 -6.29
C VAL A 43 -11.38 -2.54 -5.94
N PRO A 44 -10.96 -3.71 -5.40
CA PRO A 44 -9.54 -4.03 -5.24
C PRO A 44 -8.84 -3.97 -6.60
N ARG A 45 -7.78 -3.16 -6.71
CA ARG A 45 -7.04 -2.99 -7.98
C ARG A 45 -5.65 -3.60 -7.95
N MET A 46 -5.03 -3.62 -6.79
CA MET A 46 -3.69 -4.14 -6.59
C MET A 46 -3.49 -4.49 -5.12
N TYR A 47 -2.54 -5.37 -4.82
CA TYR A 47 -2.09 -5.59 -3.45
C TYR A 47 -0.66 -5.09 -3.25
N ILE A 48 -0.36 -4.67 -2.02
CA ILE A 48 0.94 -4.14 -1.63
C ILE A 48 1.93 -5.30 -1.44
N MET A 49 3.14 -5.12 -1.95
CA MET A 49 4.26 -6.03 -1.73
C MET A 49 5.47 -5.24 -1.26
N ILE A 50 6.02 -5.62 -0.11
CA ILE A 50 7.22 -5.03 0.47
C ILE A 50 8.35 -6.03 0.29
N LEU A 51 9.44 -5.56 -0.33
CA LEU A 51 10.63 -6.34 -0.64
C LEU A 51 11.81 -5.76 0.12
N TYR A 52 12.61 -6.61 0.75
CA TYR A 52 13.86 -6.21 1.38
C TYR A 52 15.04 -6.72 0.55
N VAL A 53 15.75 -5.81 -0.11
CA VAL A 53 16.85 -6.14 -1.03
C VAL A 53 17.99 -5.16 -0.80
N ASN A 54 19.23 -5.64 -0.67
CA ASN A 54 20.43 -4.82 -0.47
C ASN A 54 20.31 -3.80 0.68
N ASN A 55 19.74 -4.21 1.81
CA ASN A 55 19.47 -3.36 2.97
C ASN A 55 18.51 -2.19 2.72
N VAL A 56 17.68 -2.27 1.69
CA VAL A 56 16.66 -1.27 1.37
C VAL A 56 15.29 -1.92 1.29
N TYR A 57 14.31 -1.30 1.96
CA TYR A 57 12.89 -1.65 1.80
C TYR A 57 12.33 -1.00 0.55
N ASN A 58 11.78 -1.81 -0.34
CA ASN A 58 11.13 -1.39 -1.56
C ASN A 58 9.64 -1.67 -1.44
N ILE A 59 8.83 -0.65 -1.64
CA ILE A 59 7.37 -0.74 -1.68
C ILE A 59 6.98 -0.90 -3.15
N THR A 60 6.35 -2.02 -3.48
CA THR A 60 5.83 -2.32 -4.82
C THR A 60 4.39 -2.81 -4.72
N TYR A 61 3.78 -3.08 -5.86
CA TYR A 61 2.41 -3.56 -5.95
C TYR A 61 2.26 -4.55 -7.11
N VAL A 62 1.25 -5.41 -7.01
CA VAL A 62 0.84 -6.32 -8.07
C VAL A 62 -0.61 -6.02 -8.41
N CYS A 63 -0.86 -5.68 -9.68
CA CYS A 63 -2.21 -5.39 -10.16
C CYS A 63 -3.03 -6.68 -10.32
N TYR A 64 -4.32 -6.58 -10.03
CA TYR A 64 -5.30 -7.58 -10.43
C TYR A 64 -5.61 -7.42 -11.93
N HIS A 65 -5.91 -8.55 -12.58
CA HIS A 65 -6.36 -8.60 -13.99
C HIS A 65 -7.75 -8.00 -14.16
#